data_AF-A0A5C1Y6T3-F1
#
_entry.id   AF-A0A5C1Y6T3-F1
#
_cell.length_a   1.000
_cell.length_b   1.000
_cell.length_c   1.000
_cell.angle_alpha   90.00
_cell.angle_beta   90.00
_cell.angle_gamma   90.00
#
_symmetry.space_group_name_H-M   'P 1'
#
loop_
_entity.id
_entity.type
_entity.pdbx_description
1 polymer ?
#
loop_
_entity_poly.entity_id
_entity_poly.type
_entity_poly.pdbx_seq_one_letter_code
_entity_poly.pdbx_strand_id
1 'polypeptide(L)'
;MSEPDATPHGDPEVPEVPVDPEVPESTGPSEATIRRAPKLGVFLVVGGVLGALVTLILTSLFPVDENVGFAALYGYFLVYGIPAGVLVGALIGLAFDRRSKRRARTVTVEHERID
;
A
#
# COMPACT_ATOMS: atom_id res chain seq x y z
N MET A 1 6.04 -77.74 37.03
CA MET A 1 5.16 -76.67 36.50
C MET A 1 5.03 -75.63 37.59
N SER A 2 5.50 -74.39 37.51
CA SER A 2 6.48 -73.67 36.68
C SER A 2 6.94 -72.47 37.53
N GLU A 3 8.02 -71.83 37.09
CA GLU A 3 8.78 -70.70 37.66
C GLU A 3 7.99 -69.38 37.90
N PRO A 4 8.63 -68.35 38.53
CA PRO A 4 8.05 -67.26 39.30
C PRO A 4 7.74 -66.01 38.44
N ASP A 5 7.10 -64.99 39.02
CA ASP A 5 7.30 -63.62 38.50
C ASP A 5 7.08 -62.53 39.56
N ALA A 6 7.86 -61.47 39.42
CA ALA A 6 7.99 -60.32 40.29
C ALA A 6 6.96 -59.22 39.97
N THR A 7 6.69 -58.39 40.98
CA THR A 7 6.09 -57.03 41.00
C THR A 7 6.33 -56.18 39.73
N PRO A 8 5.47 -55.19 39.36
CA PRO A 8 5.15 -54.03 40.23
C PRO A 8 3.82 -53.24 39.97
N HIS A 9 3.63 -52.21 40.80
CA HIS A 9 2.68 -51.07 40.77
C HIS A 9 1.66 -50.94 39.63
N GLY A 10 0.37 -50.83 39.99
CA GLY A 10 -0.69 -50.24 39.16
C GLY A 10 -1.15 -48.91 39.75
N ASP A 11 -0.76 -47.81 39.12
CA ASP A 11 -1.33 -46.47 39.32
C ASP A 11 -2.83 -46.45 38.95
N PRO A 12 -3.64 -45.52 39.50
CA PRO A 12 -5.05 -45.41 39.16
C PRO A 12 -5.22 -45.00 37.68
N GLU A 13 -5.98 -45.82 36.96
CA GLU A 13 -6.41 -45.64 35.58
C GLU A 13 -7.13 -44.30 35.39
N VAL A 14 -6.42 -43.31 34.83
CA VAL A 14 -7.00 -42.06 34.38
C VAL A 14 -7.85 -42.37 33.14
N PRO A 15 -9.15 -42.03 33.11
CA PRO A 15 -9.99 -42.30 31.95
C PRO A 15 -9.40 -41.65 30.70
N GLU A 16 -9.10 -42.47 29.70
CA GLU A 16 -8.61 -42.04 28.39
C GLU A 16 -9.74 -41.27 27.70
N VAL A 17 -9.71 -39.93 27.80
CA VAL A 17 -10.60 -39.05 27.06
C VAL A 17 -10.30 -39.26 25.57
N PRO A 18 -11.27 -39.68 24.75
CA PRO A 18 -11.05 -39.85 23.32
C PRO A 18 -10.56 -38.54 22.72
N VAL A 19 -9.34 -38.54 22.21
CA VAL A 19 -8.78 -37.45 21.43
C VAL A 19 -9.48 -37.47 20.08
N ASP A 20 -10.41 -36.54 19.87
CA ASP A 20 -11.00 -36.27 18.56
C ASP A 20 -9.91 -35.73 17.63
N PRO A 21 -9.58 -36.42 16.52
CA PRO A 21 -8.61 -35.90 15.57
C PRO A 21 -9.32 -34.90 14.65
N GLU A 22 -8.68 -33.76 14.41
CA GLU A 22 -9.00 -32.80 13.34
C GLU A 22 -10.20 -31.86 13.54
N VAL A 23 -9.96 -30.80 14.32
CA VAL A 23 -10.19 -29.46 13.76
C VAL A 23 -8.82 -28.82 13.61
N PRO A 24 -8.28 -28.63 12.38
CA PRO A 24 -7.11 -27.81 12.22
C PRO A 24 -7.50 -26.39 12.60
N GLU A 25 -7.19 -25.99 13.84
CA GLU A 25 -7.13 -24.59 14.22
C GLU A 25 -6.10 -23.94 13.30
N SER A 26 -6.62 -23.30 12.26
CA SER A 26 -5.89 -22.43 11.35
C SER A 26 -5.47 -21.17 12.12
N THR A 27 -4.57 -21.34 13.08
CA THR A 27 -3.85 -20.27 13.77
C THR A 27 -2.47 -20.15 13.13
N GLY A 28 -2.45 -20.13 11.80
CA GLY A 28 -1.26 -19.76 11.03
C GLY A 28 -1.12 -18.24 11.00
N PRO A 29 0.09 -17.67 11.14
CA PRO A 29 0.29 -16.23 11.02
C PRO A 29 -0.23 -15.75 9.66
N SER A 30 -1.27 -14.90 9.69
CA SER A 30 -1.80 -14.25 8.48
C SER A 30 -0.74 -13.29 7.94
N GLU A 31 -0.01 -13.77 6.93
CA GLU A 31 0.97 -13.02 6.17
C GLU A 31 0.28 -11.93 5.34
N ALA A 32 0.02 -10.78 5.96
CA ALA A 32 -0.52 -9.61 5.28
C ALA A 32 0.61 -8.93 4.49
N THR A 33 0.78 -9.32 3.21
CA THR A 33 1.70 -8.60 2.31
C THR A 33 1.18 -7.17 2.12
N ILE A 34 1.83 -6.20 2.78
CA ILE A 34 1.59 -4.78 2.54
C ILE A 34 2.22 -4.46 1.18
N ARG A 35 1.42 -4.66 0.13
CA ARG A 35 1.69 -4.09 -1.20
C ARG A 35 1.79 -2.58 -1.03
N ARG A 36 3.03 -2.05 -0.98
CA ARG A 36 3.29 -0.61 -0.92
C ARG A 36 2.57 0.04 -2.11
N ALA A 37 1.50 0.79 -1.82
CA ALA A 37 0.80 1.56 -2.83
C ALA A 37 1.77 2.61 -3.40
N PRO A 38 2.03 2.61 -4.71
CA PRO A 38 2.85 3.64 -5.35
C PRO A 38 2.26 5.02 -5.07
N LYS A 39 3.09 5.98 -4.67
CA LYS A 39 2.66 7.34 -4.29
C LYS A 39 2.30 8.21 -5.51
N LEU A 40 1.36 7.76 -6.34
CA LEU A 40 0.86 8.54 -7.48
C LEU A 40 0.30 9.89 -7.03
N GLY A 41 -0.30 9.96 -5.83
CA GLY A 41 -0.86 11.20 -5.27
C GLY A 41 0.11 12.39 -5.23
N VAL A 42 1.40 12.16 -5.00
CA VAL A 42 2.40 13.25 -5.01
C VAL A 42 2.52 13.88 -6.39
N PHE A 43 2.52 13.08 -7.45
CA PHE A 43 2.61 13.58 -8.81
C PHE A 43 1.36 14.35 -9.25
N LEU A 44 0.18 13.95 -8.76
CA LEU A 44 -1.05 14.69 -9.00
C LEU A 44 -0.99 16.07 -8.33
N VAL A 45 -0.58 16.14 -7.06
CA VAL A 45 -0.46 17.41 -6.32
C VAL A 45 0.57 18.33 -6.97
N VAL A 46 1.78 17.82 -7.23
CA VAL A 46 2.85 18.60 -7.88
C VAL A 46 2.41 19.08 -9.26
N GLY A 47 1.78 18.21 -10.05
CA GLY A 47 1.24 18.57 -11.37
C GLY A 47 0.18 19.67 -11.29
N GLY A 48 -0.76 19.58 -10.35
CA GLY A 48 -1.79 20.62 -10.14
C GLY A 48 -1.20 21.96 -9.72
N VAL A 49 -0.23 21.96 -8.80
CA VAL A 49 0.48 23.17 -8.37
C VAL A 49 1.26 23.79 -9.54
N LEU A 50 1.99 22.98 -10.30
CA LEU A 50 2.70 23.45 -11.50
C LEU A 50 1.73 24.02 -12.54
N GLY A 51 0.59 23.36 -12.77
CA GLY A 51 -0.46 23.86 -13.66
C GLY A 51 -0.98 25.22 -13.25
N ALA A 52 -1.27 25.41 -11.96
CA ALA A 52 -1.68 26.70 -11.41
C ALA A 52 -0.60 27.78 -11.60
N LEU A 53 0.67 27.46 -11.31
CA LEU A 53 1.79 28.39 -11.48
C LEU A 53 2.00 28.78 -12.95
N VAL A 54 1.93 27.83 -13.87
CA VAL A 54 2.05 28.09 -15.31
C VAL A 54 0.91 29.01 -15.76
N THR A 55 -0.32 28.74 -15.33
CA THR A 55 -1.47 29.60 -15.61
C THR A 55 -1.29 31.01 -15.04
N LEU A 56 -0.73 31.14 -13.83
CA LEU A 56 -0.46 32.43 -13.22
C LEU A 56 0.55 33.23 -14.04
N ILE A 57 1.64 32.59 -14.45
CA ILE A 57 2.67 33.19 -15.30
C ILE A 57 2.05 33.64 -16.62
N LEU A 58 1.33 32.76 -17.31
CA LEU A 58 0.65 33.12 -18.56
C LEU A 58 -0.27 34.33 -18.36
N THR A 59 -1.16 34.28 -17.37
CA THR A 59 -2.10 35.38 -17.10
C THR A 59 -1.38 36.69 -16.80
N SER A 60 -0.23 36.65 -16.12
CA SER A 60 0.58 37.83 -15.82
C SER A 60 1.33 38.43 -17.03
N LEU A 61 1.58 37.62 -18.06
CA LEU A 61 2.28 38.05 -19.27
C LEU A 61 1.34 38.72 -20.28
N PHE A 62 0.03 38.49 -20.19
CA PHE A 62 -0.95 39.08 -21.10
C PHE A 62 -1.68 40.26 -20.46
N PRO A 63 -2.01 41.31 -21.24
CA PRO A 63 -2.80 42.42 -20.75
C PRO A 63 -4.20 41.92 -20.37
N VAL A 64 -4.68 42.33 -19.20
CA VAL A 64 -6.01 41.95 -18.70
C VAL A 64 -6.99 43.09 -18.94
N ASP A 65 -8.18 42.74 -19.45
CA ASP A 65 -9.30 43.67 -19.57
C ASP A 65 -9.76 44.13 -18.18
N GLU A 66 -9.85 45.44 -17.97
CA GLU A 66 -10.28 46.05 -16.71
C GLU A 66 -11.71 45.64 -16.31
N ASN A 67 -12.58 45.33 -17.28
CA ASN A 67 -13.96 44.89 -17.01
C ASN A 67 -14.02 43.48 -16.41
N VAL A 68 -13.02 42.64 -16.68
CA VAL A 68 -12.94 41.27 -16.16
C VAL A 68 -12.09 41.23 -14.88
N GLY A 69 -10.96 41.94 -14.90
CA GLY A 69 -10.00 41.96 -13.80
C GLY A 69 -9.14 40.69 -13.71
N PHE A 70 -7.92 40.86 -13.18
CA PHE A 70 -6.90 39.80 -13.14
C PHE A 70 -7.35 38.56 -12.36
N ALA A 71 -7.95 38.75 -11.18
CA ALA A 71 -8.33 37.66 -10.30
C ALA A 71 -9.41 36.75 -10.92
N ALA A 72 -10.41 37.33 -11.60
CA ALA A 72 -11.45 36.57 -12.26
C ALA A 72 -10.91 35.79 -13.46
N LEU A 73 -10.07 36.42 -14.28
CA LEU A 73 -9.43 35.77 -15.43
C LEU A 73 -8.52 34.61 -15.00
N TYR A 74 -7.66 34.85 -14.00
CA TYR A 74 -6.80 33.81 -13.44
C TYR A 74 -7.60 32.67 -12.84
N GLY A 75 -8.64 32.97 -12.06
CA GLY A 75 -9.54 31.98 -11.48
C GLY A 75 -10.24 31.13 -12.53
N TYR A 76 -10.70 31.74 -13.62
CA TYR A 76 -11.29 31.01 -14.74
C TYR A 76 -10.27 30.07 -15.40
N PHE A 77 -9.05 30.54 -15.67
CA PHE A 77 -8.02 29.69 -16.26
C PHE A 77 -7.55 28.57 -15.33
N LEU A 78 -7.60 28.74 -14.00
CA LEU A 78 -7.26 27.67 -13.06
C LEU A 78 -8.14 26.42 -13.23
N VAL A 79 -9.39 26.58 -13.66
CA VAL A 79 -10.30 25.47 -13.98
C VAL A 79 -9.71 24.57 -15.06
N TYR A 80 -8.88 25.11 -15.95
CA TYR A 80 -8.17 24.36 -17.00
C TYR A 80 -6.72 24.04 -16.63
N GLY A 81 -6.02 25.00 -16.02
CA GLY A 81 -4.61 24.89 -15.65
C GLY A 81 -4.35 23.76 -14.65
N ILE A 82 -5.17 23.64 -13.61
CA ILE A 82 -5.00 22.60 -12.59
C ILE A 82 -5.25 21.21 -13.20
N PRO A 83 -6.39 20.91 -13.87
CA PRO A 83 -6.59 19.60 -14.48
C PRO A 83 -5.55 19.24 -15.54
N ALA A 84 -5.14 20.21 -16.37
CA ALA A 84 -4.08 19.98 -17.35
C ALA A 84 -2.75 19.62 -16.65
N GLY A 85 -2.37 20.36 -15.61
CA GLY A 85 -1.18 20.07 -14.80
C GLY A 85 -1.26 18.72 -14.08
N VAL A 86 -2.42 18.38 -13.51
CA VAL A 86 -2.67 17.08 -12.87
C VAL A 86 -2.57 15.96 -13.90
N LEU A 87 -3.13 16.12 -15.10
CA LEU A 87 -3.03 15.13 -16.17
C LEU A 87 -1.57 14.87 -16.55
N VAL A 88 -0.81 15.93 -16.80
CA VAL A 88 0.62 15.82 -17.12
C VAL A 88 1.39 15.17 -15.97
N GLY A 89 1.15 15.61 -14.74
CA GLY A 89 1.75 15.04 -13.54
C GLY A 89 1.41 13.55 -13.38
N ALA A 90 0.16 13.17 -13.60
CA ALA A 90 -0.29 11.78 -13.53
C ALA A 90 0.34 10.91 -14.62
N LEU A 91 0.47 11.41 -15.86
CA LEU A 91 1.16 10.70 -16.95
C LEU A 91 2.63 10.45 -16.61
N ILE A 92 3.31 11.48 -16.08
CA ILE A 92 4.70 11.37 -15.60
C ILE A 92 4.76 10.34 -14.46
N GLY A 93 3.92 10.50 -13.44
CA GLY A 93 3.85 9.59 -12.29
C GLY A 93 3.59 8.14 -12.70
N LEU A 94 2.72 7.91 -13.68
CA LEU A 94 2.42 6.59 -14.23
C LEU A 94 3.60 6.02 -15.02
N ALA A 95 4.34 6.84 -15.76
CA ALA A 95 5.56 6.42 -16.45
C ALA A 95 6.64 5.98 -15.45
N PHE A 96 6.80 6.71 -14.35
CA PHE A 96 7.71 6.34 -13.25
C PHE A 96 7.22 5.10 -12.48
N ASP A 97 5.92 4.98 -12.19
CA ASP A 97 5.33 3.81 -11.54
C ASP A 97 5.49 2.54 -12.39
N ARG A 98 5.31 2.65 -13.71
CA ARG A 98 5.58 1.54 -14.66
C ARG A 98 7.02 1.05 -14.60
N ARG A 99 8.01 1.94 -14.40
CA ARG A 99 9.40 1.53 -14.16
C ARG A 99 9.58 0.90 -12.77
N SER A 100 8.91 1.43 -11.76
CA SER A 100 8.99 0.94 -10.37
C SER A 100 8.43 -0.48 -10.22
N LYS A 101 7.31 -0.79 -10.87
CA LYS A 101 6.74 -2.15 -10.91
C LYS A 101 7.70 -3.21 -11.46
N ARG A 102 8.64 -2.83 -12.34
CA ARG A 102 9.71 -3.73 -12.81
C ARG A 102 10.82 -3.94 -11.78
N ARG A 103 11.04 -2.99 -10.86
CA ARG A 103 12.17 -3.00 -9.91
C ARG A 103 11.78 -3.44 -8.50
N ALA A 104 10.50 -3.42 -8.15
CA ALA A 104 10.00 -3.76 -6.81
C ALA A 104 9.85 -5.28 -6.53
N ARG A 105 10.47 -6.17 -7.33
CA ARG A 105 10.45 -7.64 -7.11
C ARG A 105 11.58 -8.14 -6.20
N THR A 106 12.46 -7.28 -5.72
CA THR A 106 13.61 -7.67 -4.89
C THR A 106 13.60 -6.93 -3.56
N VAL A 107 12.68 -7.31 -2.67
CA VAL A 107 12.92 -7.21 -1.22
C VAL A 107 12.44 -8.53 -0.63
N THR A 108 13.35 -9.50 -0.64
CA THR A 108 13.29 -10.71 0.17
C THR A 108 13.21 -10.27 1.62
N VAL A 109 12.10 -10.59 2.31
CA VAL A 109 12.01 -10.44 3.77
C VAL A 109 12.56 -11.74 4.36
N GLU A 110 13.82 -11.69 4.74
CA GLU A 110 14.45 -12.71 5.58
C GLU A 110 13.77 -12.67 6.95
N HIS A 111 12.92 -13.67 7.24
CA HIS A 111 12.43 -13.89 8.59
C HIS A 111 13.46 -14.77 9.31
N GLU A 112 14.28 -14.15 10.16
CA GLU A 112 15.07 -14.87 11.13
C GLU A 112 14.14 -15.38 12.24
N ARG A 113 13.99 -16.71 12.26
CA ARG A 113 13.28 -17.47 13.29
C ARG A 113 14.16 -17.47 14.54
N ILE A 114 13.68 -16.93 15.65
CA ILE A 114 14.30 -17.15 16.97
C ILE A 114 13.34 -18.07 17.73
N ASP A 115 13.86 -19.25 18.05
CA ASP A 115 13.21 -20.36 18.76
C ASP A 115 12.97 -20.05 20.26
#